data_AF-A0A1F6U550-F1
#
_entry.id   AF-A0A1F6U550-F1
#
_cell.length_a   1.000
_cell.length_b   1.000
_cell.length_c   1.000
_cell.angle_alpha   90.00
_cell.angle_beta   90.00
_cell.angle_gamma   90.00
#
_symmetry.space_group_name_H-M   'P 1'
#
loop_
_entity.id
_entity.type
_entity.pdbx_description
1 polymer ?
#
loop_
_entity_poly.entity_id
_entity_poly.type
_entity_poly.pdbx_seq_one_letter_code
_entity_poly.pdbx_strand_id
1 'polypeptide(L)'
;MKLKAVKSPPYALDRASLEREVRVDTYRASGPGGQHVNRTESAVRLTHPPSGVVVTATENRSQFRNREVAFERLIHKLRALNRVPKPRKATRISRGVKERRLAAKKHRASLKRGRGRGHEEQM
;
A
#
# COMPACT_ATOMS: atom_id res chain seq x y z
N MET A 1 -9.77 17.74 -20.14
CA MET A 1 -8.32 17.62 -19.90
C MET A 1 -7.96 16.13 -19.88
N LYS A 2 -7.14 15.66 -20.84
CA LYS A 2 -6.75 14.24 -20.94
C LYS A 2 -5.76 13.91 -19.82
N LEU A 3 -6.16 13.12 -18.83
CA LEU A 3 -5.23 12.54 -17.86
C LEU A 3 -4.28 11.61 -18.62
N LYS A 4 -2.99 11.94 -18.61
CA LYS A 4 -1.93 11.11 -19.21
C LYS A 4 -1.97 9.74 -18.54
N ALA A 5 -1.91 8.68 -19.35
CA ALA A 5 -1.82 7.31 -18.88
C ALA A 5 -0.68 7.17 -17.86
N VAL A 6 -1.02 6.87 -16.61
CA VAL A 6 -0.05 6.45 -15.61
C VAL A 6 0.58 5.17 -16.18
N LYS A 7 1.89 5.20 -16.50
CA LYS A 7 2.62 4.00 -16.89
C LYS A 7 2.48 3.00 -15.73
N SER A 8 1.67 1.96 -15.94
CA SER A 8 1.54 0.86 -15.00
C SER A 8 2.92 0.25 -14.72
N PRO A 9 3.17 -0.26 -13.50
CA PRO A 9 4.46 -0.80 -13.08
C PRO A 9 5.03 -1.85 -14.05
N PRO A 10 6.36 -2.00 -14.14
CA PRO A 10 7.36 -1.55 -13.15
C PRO A 10 8.17 -0.29 -13.53
N TYR A 11 8.43 0.57 -12.54
CA TYR A 11 9.43 1.64 -12.60
C TYR A 11 10.86 1.08 -12.48
N ALA A 12 11.85 1.76 -13.08
CA ALA A 12 13.25 1.42 -12.88
C ALA A 12 13.66 1.58 -11.39
N LEU A 13 14.52 0.70 -10.90
CA LEU A 13 15.05 0.74 -9.53
C LEU A 13 16.56 0.97 -9.46
N ASP A 14 17.24 0.86 -10.60
CA ASP A 14 18.66 1.11 -10.70
C ASP A 14 18.96 2.60 -10.61
N ARG A 15 20.06 2.92 -9.93
CA ARG A 15 20.45 4.30 -9.67
C ARG A 15 20.70 5.10 -10.95
N ALA A 16 21.35 4.48 -11.94
CA ALA A 16 21.71 5.13 -13.19
C ALA A 16 20.47 5.58 -14.01
N SER A 17 19.42 4.76 -14.08
CA SER A 17 18.18 5.14 -14.75
C SER A 17 17.43 6.21 -13.96
N LEU A 18 17.32 6.05 -12.63
CA LEU A 18 16.62 7.02 -11.78
C LEU A 18 17.23 8.42 -11.85
N GLU A 19 18.57 8.54 -11.94
CA GLU A 19 19.22 9.85 -12.06
C GLU A 19 18.81 10.64 -13.31
N ARG A 20 18.37 9.96 -14.38
CA ARG A 20 17.91 10.59 -15.62
C ARG A 20 16.41 10.95 -15.58
N GLU A 21 15.63 10.20 -14.81
CA GLU A 21 14.17 10.36 -14.73
C GLU A 21 13.73 11.29 -13.60
N VAL A 22 14.58 11.50 -12.60
CA VAL A 22 14.27 12.27 -11.40
C VAL A 22 14.69 13.72 -11.54
N ARG A 23 13.80 14.62 -11.10
CA ARG A 23 14.13 16.03 -10.87
C ARG A 23 14.72 16.19 -9.47
N VAL A 24 15.88 16.84 -9.39
CA VAL A 24 16.62 17.11 -8.15
C VAL A 24 16.50 18.59 -7.85
N ASP A 25 15.83 18.93 -6.76
CA ASP A 25 15.73 20.30 -6.26
C ASP A 25 16.51 20.40 -4.94
N THR A 26 17.36 21.42 -4.83
CA THR A 26 18.09 21.75 -3.60
C THR A 26 17.46 22.96 -2.95
N TYR A 27 17.38 22.96 -1.62
CA TYR A 27 16.80 24.06 -0.87
C TYR A 27 17.40 24.13 0.53
N ARG A 28 17.06 25.19 1.27
CA ARG A 28 17.50 25.34 2.66
C ARG A 28 16.67 24.43 3.56
N ALA A 29 17.35 23.71 4.46
CA ALA A 29 16.67 22.86 5.42
C ALA A 29 15.81 23.71 6.37
N SER A 30 14.64 23.19 6.73
CA SER A 30 13.77 23.80 7.74
C SER A 30 14.14 23.29 9.14
N GLY A 31 14.17 24.15 10.15
CA GLY A 31 14.35 23.73 11.54
C GLY A 31 14.96 24.80 12.45
N PRO A 32 15.05 24.53 13.76
CA PRO A 32 15.73 25.42 14.71
C PRO A 32 17.18 25.65 14.26
N GLY A 33 17.52 26.93 14.15
CA GLY A 33 18.53 27.44 13.22
C GLY A 33 19.99 27.38 13.66
N GLY A 34 20.83 27.89 12.75
CA GLY A 34 22.26 28.11 12.86
C GLY A 34 22.77 28.71 11.54
N GLN A 35 23.99 29.28 11.51
CA GLN A 35 24.52 29.91 10.28
C GLN A 35 24.50 28.96 9.08
N HIS A 36 24.79 27.68 9.32
CA HIS A 36 24.78 26.63 8.30
C HIS A 36 23.37 26.36 7.75
N VAL A 37 22.36 26.21 8.61
CA VAL A 37 20.97 25.94 8.19
C VAL A 37 20.39 27.12 7.40
N ASN A 38 20.75 28.35 7.79
CA ASN A 38 20.20 29.57 7.19
C ASN A 38 20.87 29.94 5.87
N ARG A 39 22.15 29.60 5.66
CA ARG A 39 22.92 30.01 4.47
C ARG A 39 23.09 28.88 3.45
N THR A 40 23.14 27.63 3.87
CA THR A 40 23.49 26.50 3.01
C THR A 40 22.26 25.75 2.51
N GLU A 41 22.19 25.50 1.21
CA GLU A 41 21.15 24.68 0.57
C GLU A 41 21.47 23.19 0.66
N SER A 42 21.52 22.66 1.89
CA SER A 42 21.86 21.26 2.13
C SER A 42 20.69 20.30 1.94
N ALA A 43 19.43 20.77 1.95
CA ALA A 43 18.26 19.91 1.80
C ALA A 43 18.05 19.53 0.33
N VAL A 44 17.68 18.27 0.10
CA VAL A 44 17.44 17.73 -1.25
C VAL A 44 16.01 17.20 -1.34
N ARG A 45 15.33 17.53 -2.43
CA ARG A 45 14.04 16.98 -2.84
C ARG A 45 14.23 16.27 -4.16
N LEU A 46 13.78 15.03 -4.22
CA LEU A 46 13.71 14.25 -5.45
C LEU A 46 12.25 14.09 -5.84
N THR A 47 11.93 14.47 -7.06
CA THR A 47 10.62 14.26 -7.66
C THR A 47 10.78 13.28 -8.81
N HIS A 48 10.03 12.19 -8.80
CA HIS A 48 9.99 11.21 -9.90
C HIS A 48 8.69 11.39 -10.69
N PRO A 49 8.69 12.16 -11.81
CA PRO A 49 7.48 12.47 -12.57
C PRO A 49 6.70 11.25 -13.07
N PRO A 50 7.34 10.14 -13.52
CA PRO A 50 6.60 8.97 -14.01
C PRO A 50 5.70 8.33 -12.95
N SER A 51 6.15 8.27 -11.69
CA SER A 51 5.37 7.68 -10.59
C SER A 51 4.61 8.68 -9.73
N GLY A 52 4.91 9.98 -9.88
CA GLY A 52 4.40 11.03 -9.00
C GLY A 52 4.97 11.01 -7.58
N VAL A 53 5.97 10.17 -7.29
CA VAL A 53 6.56 10.07 -5.95
C VAL A 53 7.51 11.24 -5.72
N VAL A 54 7.32 11.90 -4.58
CA VAL A 54 8.23 12.92 -4.05
C VAL A 54 8.86 12.40 -2.76
N VAL A 55 10.16 12.61 -2.61
CA VAL A 55 10.92 12.33 -1.38
C VAL A 55 11.84 13.50 -1.06
N THR A 56 12.10 13.68 0.24
CA THR A 56 12.98 14.73 0.76
C THR A 56 13.97 14.12 1.73
N ALA A 57 15.16 14.72 1.83
CA ALA A 57 16.18 14.40 2.81
C ALA A 57 16.84 15.70 3.30
N THR A 58 16.91 15.85 4.62
CA THR A 58 17.38 17.06 5.32
C THR A 58 18.25 16.75 6.54
N GLU A 59 18.59 15.47 6.76
CA GLU A 59 19.15 14.97 8.02
C GLU A 59 20.62 15.38 8.20
N ASN A 60 21.38 15.46 7.11
CA ASN A 60 22.81 15.75 7.16
C ASN A 60 23.12 17.20 6.74
N ARG A 61 24.26 17.71 7.23
CA ARG A 61 24.83 18.99 6.77
C ARG A 61 25.29 18.96 5.30
N SER A 62 25.64 17.78 4.78
CA SER A 62 26.15 17.61 3.42
C SER A 62 25.01 17.31 2.45
N GLN A 63 24.90 18.13 1.40
CA GLN A 63 23.95 17.93 0.30
C GLN A 63 24.15 16.57 -0.39
N PHE A 64 25.41 16.15 -0.61
CA PHE A 64 25.71 14.86 -1.26
C PHE A 64 25.14 13.69 -0.46
N ARG A 65 25.35 13.68 0.87
CA ARG A 65 24.77 12.65 1.74
C ARG A 65 23.25 12.67 1.72
N ASN A 66 22.64 13.85 1.72
CA ASN A 66 21.18 13.96 1.62
C ASN A 66 20.66 13.48 0.26
N ARG A 67 21.40 13.69 -0.83
CA ARG A 67 21.06 13.16 -2.15
C ARG A 67 21.04 11.63 -2.12
N GLU A 68 22.08 10.98 -1.59
CA GLU A 68 22.13 9.51 -1.47
C GLU A 68 20.95 8.96 -0.66
N VAL A 69 20.69 9.53 0.52
CA VAL A 69 19.55 9.13 1.37
C VAL A 69 18.21 9.34 0.65
N ALA A 70 18.06 10.43 -0.10
CA ALA A 70 16.84 10.68 -0.87
C ALA A 70 16.63 9.62 -1.95
N PHE A 71 17.68 9.20 -2.66
CA PHE A 71 17.57 8.14 -3.67
C PHE A 71 17.26 6.78 -3.05
N GLU A 72 17.87 6.42 -1.92
CA GLU A 72 17.52 5.19 -1.18
C GLU A 72 16.03 5.16 -0.81
N ARG A 73 15.52 6.28 -0.28
CA ARG A 73 14.09 6.46 0.04
C ARG A 73 13.21 6.35 -1.20
N LEU A 74 13.64 6.93 -2.32
CA LEU A 74 12.92 6.86 -3.59
C LEU A 74 12.82 5.41 -4.07
N ILE A 75 13.95 4.69 -4.11
CA ILE A 75 14.01 3.29 -4.53
C ILE A 75 13.09 2.42 -3.66
N HIS A 76 13.10 2.62 -2.35
CA HIS A 76 12.22 1.89 -1.44
C HIS A 76 10.73 2.13 -1.75
N LYS A 77 10.32 3.39 -1.98
CA LYS A 77 8.95 3.71 -2.38
C LYS A 77 8.58 3.13 -3.74
N LEU A 78 9.46 3.24 -4.74
CA LEU A 78 9.21 2.69 -6.07
C LEU A 78 9.13 1.16 -6.05
N ARG A 79 9.97 0.50 -5.25
CA ARG A 79 9.91 -0.95 -5.06
C ARG A 79 8.58 -1.40 -4.47
N ALA A 80 8.03 -0.65 -3.53
CA ALA A 80 6.70 -0.91 -2.99
C ALA A 80 5.60 -0.75 -4.05
N LEU A 81 5.69 0.28 -4.91
CA LEU A 81 4.74 0.49 -6.01
C LEU A 81 4.85 -0.56 -7.12
N ASN A 82 6.06 -1.05 -7.38
CA ASN A 82 6.29 -2.12 -8.36
C ASN A 82 5.74 -3.47 -7.91
N ARG A 83 5.47 -3.65 -6.62
CA ARG A 83 4.98 -4.91 -6.07
C ARG A 83 3.51 -5.11 -6.43
N VAL A 84 3.24 -6.04 -7.32
CA VAL A 84 1.88 -6.52 -7.58
C VAL A 84 1.43 -7.43 -6.42
N PRO A 85 0.36 -7.11 -5.68
CA PRO A 85 -0.14 -8.00 -4.63
C PRO A 85 -0.68 -9.27 -5.27
N LYS A 86 -0.30 -10.43 -4.71
CA LYS A 86 -0.84 -11.72 -5.15
C LYS A 86 -2.37 -11.71 -4.95
N PRO A 87 -3.17 -12.12 -5.95
CA PRO A 87 -4.62 -12.16 -5.78
C PRO A 87 -5.00 -13.11 -4.63
N ARG A 88 -5.91 -12.65 -3.77
CA ARG A 88 -6.47 -13.49 -2.70
C ARG A 88 -7.35 -14.56 -3.34
N LYS A 89 -6.99 -15.83 -3.13
CA LYS A 89 -7.86 -16.95 -3.50
C LYS A 89 -8.92 -17.11 -2.40
N ALA A 90 -10.19 -17.08 -2.78
CA ALA A 90 -11.28 -17.29 -1.83
C ALA A 90 -11.12 -18.66 -1.15
N THR A 91 -11.18 -18.68 0.18
CA THR A 91 -11.15 -19.93 0.93
C THR A 91 -12.49 -20.65 0.82
N ARG A 92 -12.45 -21.97 0.78
CA ARG A 92 -13.67 -22.79 0.87
C ARG A 92 -14.22 -22.72 2.30
N ILE A 93 -15.53 -22.85 2.46
CA ILE A 93 -16.18 -22.97 3.77
C ILE A 93 -15.56 -24.16 4.53
N SER A 94 -15.22 -23.95 5.81
CA SER A 94 -14.62 -25.00 6.62
C SER A 94 -15.58 -26.16 6.88
N ARG A 95 -15.01 -27.35 7.09
CA ARG A 95 -15.78 -28.58 7.38
C ARG A 95 -16.71 -28.40 8.59
N GLY A 96 -16.21 -27.81 9.69
CA GLY A 96 -17.02 -27.58 10.88
C GLY A 96 -18.21 -26.65 10.65
N VAL A 97 -18.07 -25.62 9.79
CA VAL A 97 -19.21 -24.77 9.41
C VAL A 97 -20.23 -25.55 8.57
N LYS A 98 -19.77 -26.43 7.67
CA LYS A 98 -20.65 -27.31 6.89
C LYS A 98 -21.43 -28.27 7.80
N GLU A 99 -20.76 -28.89 8.77
CA GLU A 99 -21.36 -29.79 9.74
C GLU A 99 -22.42 -29.09 10.60
N ARG A 100 -22.11 -27.88 11.11
CA ARG A 100 -23.07 -27.06 11.87
C ARG A 100 -24.31 -26.71 11.07
N ARG A 101 -24.16 -26.35 9.79
CA ARG A 101 -25.30 -26.08 8.88
C ARG A 101 -26.18 -27.32 8.70
N LEU A 102 -25.57 -28.48 8.49
CA LEU A 102 -26.29 -29.74 8.34
C LEU A 102 -27.03 -30.12 9.62
N ALA A 103 -26.39 -29.98 10.79
CA ALA A 103 -27.00 -30.23 12.09
C ALA A 103 -28.19 -29.30 12.35
N ALA A 104 -28.03 -27.99 12.11
CA ALA A 104 -29.10 -27.01 12.24
C ALA A 104 -30.28 -27.30 11.28
N LYS A 105 -30.00 -27.72 10.03
CA LYS A 105 -31.03 -28.13 9.06
C LYS A 105 -31.81 -29.34 9.55
N LYS A 106 -31.12 -30.37 10.06
CA LYS A 106 -31.75 -31.57 10.64
C LYS A 106 -32.62 -31.22 11.84
N HIS A 107 -32.10 -30.42 12.77
CA HIS A 107 -32.83 -29.97 13.96
C HIS A 107 -34.12 -29.22 13.57
N ARG A 108 -34.02 -28.25 12.65
CA ARG A 108 -35.18 -27.49 12.16
C ARG A 108 -36.23 -28.37 11.47
N ALA A 109 -35.79 -29.35 10.68
CA ALA A 109 -36.70 -30.29 10.03
C ALA A 109 -37.45 -31.17 11.05
N SER A 110 -36.77 -31.57 12.13
CA SER A 110 -37.41 -32.29 13.25
C SER A 110 -38.52 -31.45 13.89
N LEU A 111 -38.22 -30.20 14.27
CA LEU A 111 -39.18 -29.28 14.86
C LEU A 111 -40.41 -29.04 13.97
N LYS A 112 -40.21 -28.88 12.65
CA LYS A 112 -41.32 -28.69 11.70
C LYS A 112 -42.24 -29.91 11.60
N ARG A 113 -41.69 -31.12 11.58
CA ARG A 113 -42.48 -32.35 11.52
C ARG A 113 -43.34 -32.54 12.78
N GLY A 114 -42.78 -32.22 13.96
CA GLY A 114 -43.53 -32.26 15.22
C GLY A 114 -44.70 -31.28 15.25
N ARG A 115 -44.52 -30.07 14.68
CA ARG A 115 -45.59 -29.06 14.60
C ARG A 115 -46.74 -29.44 13.65
N GLY A 116 -46.47 -30.19 12.59
CA GLY A 116 -47.49 -30.59 11.61
C GLY A 116 -48.43 -31.70 12.07
N ARG A 117 -48.05 -32.49 13.09
CA ARG A 117 -48.86 -33.62 13.61
C ARG A 117 -49.86 -33.23 14.70
N GLY A 118 -49.69 -32.08 15.35
CA GLY A 118 -50.52 -31.67 16.50
C GLY A 118 -51.88 -31.05 16.14
N HIS A 119 -52.25 -30.94 14.86
CA HIS A 119 -53.54 -30.36 14.43
C HIS A 119 -54.61 -31.42 14.11
N GLU A 120 -54.29 -32.72 14.18
CA GLU A 120 -55.23 -33.81 13.84
C GLU A 120 -55.82 -34.53 15.06
N GLU A 121 -55.36 -34.28 16.30
CA GLU A 121 -55.83 -35.00 17.50
C GLU A 121 -56.96 -34.29 18.29
N GLN A 122 -57.57 -33.22 17.76
CA GLN A 122 -58.65 -32.45 18.44
C GLN A 122 -59.90 -32.19 17.58
N MET A 123 -60.16 -32.98 16.54
CA MET A 123 -61.45 -32.96 15.80
C MET A 123 -62.19 -34.28 15.96
#